data_AF-A0A7J6H215-F1
#
_entry.id   AF-A0A7J6H215-F1
#
_cell.length_a   1.000
_cell.length_b   1.000
_cell.length_c   1.000
_cell.angle_alpha   90.00
_cell.angle_beta   90.00
_cell.angle_gamma   90.00
#
_symmetry.space_group_name_H-M   'P 1'
#
loop_
_entity.id
_entity.type
_entity.pdbx_description
1 polymer ?
#
loop_
_entity_poly.entity_id
_entity_poly.type
_entity_poly.pdbx_seq_one_letter_code
_entity_poly.pdbx_strand_id
1 'polypeptide(L)'
;MCFYSLLTMKILTGGALHCIFIFTPFLAFQVYGYNNICVGHSPNNMRPWCKAKVPLLYNYIQSHYWGVGFLRYFQFKQLPNFLLASPILSLALCSIVNYAKSEPEKFFSLGFCASTKDKNHAAVLFIPEASLRANITIDIKTSSKIQDKINLRPKKPRMKEDSPALLSESSDKIGYLSVFVLPFILHLGFLAATAFFVMHVQVATRFLSSSPPLYWFAAHIMKSLDNRRWGYLIWAYSASYILLGSLLFSNFYPFT
;
A
#
# COMPACT_ATOMS: atom_id res chain seq x y z
N MET A 1 3.69 26.70 21.68
CA MET A 1 2.85 25.61 22.25
C MET A 1 1.45 25.54 21.63
N CYS A 2 0.70 26.65 21.54
CA CYS A 2 -0.69 26.63 21.03
C CYS A 2 -0.84 26.12 19.58
N PHE A 3 0.08 26.48 18.68
CA PHE A 3 0.05 26.06 17.26
C PHE A 3 0.17 24.53 17.07
N TYR A 4 1.10 23.89 17.79
CA TYR A 4 1.26 22.43 17.73
C TYR A 4 0.07 21.68 18.33
N SER A 5 -0.52 22.19 19.42
CA SER A 5 -1.72 21.60 20.02
C SER A 5 -2.93 21.68 19.08
N LEU A 6 -3.16 22.83 18.43
CA LEU A 6 -4.19 22.99 17.40
C LEU A 6 -3.98 22.05 16.21
N LEU A 7 -2.74 21.85 15.77
CA LEU A 7 -2.41 20.92 14.69
C LEU A 7 -2.70 19.46 15.08
N THR A 8 -2.29 19.04 16.28
CA THR A 8 -2.57 17.70 16.79
C THR A 8 -4.07 17.44 16.91
N MET A 9 -4.84 18.41 17.40
CA MET A 9 -6.30 18.29 17.49
C MET A 9 -6.94 18.14 16.10
N LYS A 10 -6.51 18.93 15.10
CA LYS A 10 -7.00 18.78 13.72
C LYS A 10 -6.71 17.39 13.13
N ILE A 11 -5.52 16.85 13.37
CA ILE A 11 -5.14 15.51 12.91
C ILE A 11 -6.00 14.45 13.60
N LEU A 12 -6.18 14.55 14.92
CA LEU A 12 -6.97 13.59 15.69
C LEU A 12 -8.45 13.61 15.28
N THR A 13 -9.03 14.80 15.15
CA THR A 13 -10.43 14.96 14.70
C THR A 13 -10.62 14.45 13.27
N GLY A 14 -9.69 14.77 12.36
CA GLY A 14 -9.73 14.26 10.99
C GLY A 14 -9.62 12.73 10.93
N GLY A 15 -8.70 12.14 11.72
CA GLY A 15 -8.56 10.70 11.85
C GLY A 15 -9.83 10.02 12.39
N ALA A 16 -10.40 10.56 13.47
CA ALA A 16 -11.65 10.05 14.05
C ALA A 16 -12.81 10.12 13.05
N LEU A 17 -12.93 11.22 12.31
CA LEU A 17 -13.96 11.39 11.29
C LEU A 17 -13.82 10.34 10.17
N HIS A 18 -12.61 10.10 9.67
CA HIS A 18 -12.37 9.05 8.67
C HIS A 18 -12.72 7.66 9.20
N CYS A 19 -12.36 7.34 10.44
CA CYS A 19 -12.75 6.07 11.06
C CYS A 19 -14.27 5.91 11.08
N ILE A 20 -15.01 6.94 11.50
CA ILE A 20 -16.48 6.92 11.52
C ILE A 20 -17.04 6.63 10.12
N PHE A 21 -16.56 7.35 9.09
CA PHE A 21 -17.01 7.13 7.72
C PHE A 21 -16.72 5.71 7.21
N ILE A 22 -15.57 5.12 7.57
CA ILE A 22 -15.20 3.76 7.17
C ILE A 22 -16.06 2.70 7.89
N PHE A 23 -16.35 2.87 9.18
CA PHE A 23 -17.11 1.89 9.96
C PHE A 23 -18.63 1.98 9.76
N THR A 24 -19.15 3.14 9.38
CA THR A 24 -20.58 3.38 9.17
C THR A 24 -21.24 2.35 8.21
N PRO A 25 -20.73 2.10 6.99
CA PRO A 25 -21.38 1.15 6.08
C PRO A 25 -21.35 -0.29 6.63
N PHE A 26 -20.29 -0.69 7.33
CA PHE A 26 -20.22 -1.99 7.98
C PHE A 26 -21.30 -2.15 9.05
N LEU A 27 -21.43 -1.18 9.95
CA LEU A 27 -22.44 -1.19 11.01
C LEU A 27 -23.86 -1.15 10.43
N ALA A 28 -24.10 -0.31 9.43
CA ALA A 28 -25.38 -0.24 8.74
C ALA A 28 -25.77 -1.59 8.13
N PHE A 29 -24.84 -2.30 7.49
CA PHE A 29 -25.08 -3.63 6.93
C PHE A 29 -25.39 -4.67 8.01
N GLN A 30 -24.66 -4.67 9.14
CA GLN A 30 -24.95 -5.60 10.25
C GLN A 30 -26.34 -5.35 10.86
N VAL A 31 -26.70 -4.08 11.08
CA VAL A 31 -28.02 -3.70 11.62
C VAL A 31 -29.13 -4.07 10.64
N TYR A 32 -28.95 -3.77 9.35
CA TYR A 32 -29.90 -4.14 8.30
C TYR A 32 -30.11 -5.66 8.23
N GLY A 33 -29.03 -6.45 8.25
CA GLY A 33 -29.10 -7.91 8.23
C GLY A 33 -29.80 -8.49 9.48
N TYR A 34 -29.54 -7.92 10.66
CA TYR A 34 -30.19 -8.32 11.90
C TYR A 34 -31.69 -8.00 11.88
N ASN A 35 -32.08 -6.81 11.44
CA ASN A 35 -33.47 -6.39 11.39
C ASN A 35 -34.29 -7.24 10.42
N ASN A 36 -33.73 -7.64 9.28
CA ASN A 36 -34.45 -8.45 8.29
C ASN A 36 -34.57 -9.93 8.66
N ILE A 37 -33.56 -10.51 9.33
CA ILE A 37 -33.48 -11.96 9.55
C ILE A 37 -33.82 -12.37 10.99
N CYS A 38 -33.48 -11.55 11.98
CA CYS A 38 -33.61 -11.91 13.39
C CYS A 38 -34.85 -11.29 14.06
N VAL A 39 -35.31 -10.10 13.65
CA VAL A 39 -36.48 -9.46 14.26
C VAL A 39 -37.77 -10.18 13.86
N GLY A 40 -38.69 -10.36 14.82
CA GLY A 40 -40.01 -10.97 14.59
C GLY A 40 -40.06 -12.50 14.62
N HIS A 41 -38.92 -13.19 14.74
CA HIS A 41 -38.87 -14.65 14.89
C HIS A 41 -38.87 -15.06 16.38
N SER A 42 -39.45 -16.22 16.70
CA SER A 42 -39.35 -16.79 18.05
C SER A 42 -37.93 -17.31 18.33
N PRO A 43 -37.43 -17.29 19.58
CA PRO A 43 -36.07 -17.69 19.90
C PRO A 43 -35.75 -19.14 19.52
N ASN A 44 -36.74 -20.03 19.41
CA ASN A 44 -36.53 -21.42 18.96
C ASN A 44 -36.26 -21.54 17.46
N ASN A 45 -36.78 -20.62 16.63
CA ASN A 45 -36.63 -20.64 15.18
C ASN A 45 -35.55 -19.66 14.66
N MET A 46 -34.90 -18.91 15.55
CA MET A 46 -33.83 -17.99 15.18
C MET A 46 -32.54 -18.70 14.77
N ARG A 47 -31.82 -18.10 13.82
CA ARG A 47 -30.49 -18.57 13.40
C ARG A 47 -29.49 -18.48 14.57
N PRO A 48 -28.51 -19.41 14.67
CA PRO A 48 -27.56 -19.44 15.78
C PRO A 48 -26.79 -18.13 15.98
N TRP A 49 -26.45 -17.43 14.89
CA TRP A 49 -25.73 -16.16 14.95
C TRP A 49 -26.58 -15.00 15.51
N CYS A 50 -27.91 -15.05 15.40
CA CYS A 50 -28.80 -14.06 16.04
C CYS A 50 -28.76 -14.15 17.57
N LYS A 51 -28.43 -15.33 18.13
CA LYS A 51 -28.35 -15.59 19.57
C LYS A 51 -26.97 -15.28 20.17
N ALA A 52 -25.98 -15.00 19.33
CA ALA A 52 -24.63 -14.72 19.78
C ALA A 52 -24.55 -13.35 20.49
N LYS A 53 -23.62 -13.21 21.44
CA LYS A 53 -23.37 -11.94 22.16
C LYS A 53 -23.13 -10.76 21.22
N VAL A 54 -22.50 -11.02 20.07
CA VAL A 54 -22.36 -10.06 18.97
C VAL A 54 -22.89 -10.75 17.71
N PRO A 55 -24.04 -10.33 17.15
CA PRO A 55 -24.67 -11.00 16.02
C PRO A 55 -23.98 -10.62 14.70
N LEU A 56 -22.82 -11.22 14.43
CA LEU A 56 -22.06 -11.02 13.20
C LEU A 56 -22.52 -11.99 12.11
N LEU A 57 -23.39 -11.51 11.22
CA LEU A 57 -23.91 -12.27 10.09
C LEU A 57 -22.78 -12.81 9.20
N TYR A 58 -21.85 -11.94 8.80
CA TYR A 58 -20.81 -12.30 7.84
C TYR A 58 -19.81 -13.32 8.42
N ASN A 59 -19.40 -13.17 9.68
CA ASN A 59 -18.51 -14.13 10.34
C ASN A 59 -19.14 -15.54 10.42
N TYR A 60 -20.45 -15.62 10.69
CA TYR A 60 -21.17 -16.88 10.66
C TYR A 60 -21.16 -17.51 9.26
N ILE A 61 -21.45 -16.73 8.21
CA ILE A 61 -21.44 -17.22 6.82
C ILE A 61 -20.04 -17.72 6.43
N GLN A 62 -19.02 -16.93 6.71
CA GLN A 62 -17.62 -17.25 6.44
C GLN A 62 -17.21 -18.58 7.08
N SER A 63 -17.53 -18.78 8.35
CA SER A 63 -17.17 -20.01 9.06
C SER A 63 -18.04 -21.20 8.64
N HIS A 64 -19.36 -21.03 8.55
CA HIS A 64 -20.31 -22.13 8.40
C HIS A 64 -20.40 -22.65 6.96
N TYR A 65 -20.45 -21.74 5.99
CA TYR A 65 -20.64 -22.11 4.58
C TYR A 65 -19.33 -22.13 3.80
N TRP A 66 -18.40 -21.22 4.09
CA TRP A 66 -17.14 -21.14 3.33
C TRP A 66 -15.97 -21.84 4.02
N GLY A 67 -16.14 -22.31 5.26
CA GLY A 67 -15.08 -22.98 6.01
C GLY A 67 -13.88 -22.09 6.32
N VAL A 68 -14.06 -20.76 6.32
CA VAL A 68 -13.03 -19.78 6.68
C VAL A 68 -12.76 -19.87 8.19
N GLY A 69 -11.49 -19.76 8.58
CA GLY A 69 -11.09 -19.78 9.98
C GLY A 69 -9.60 -20.02 10.12
N PHE A 70 -9.09 -19.86 11.35
CA PHE A 70 -7.67 -20.01 11.63
C PHE A 70 -7.16 -21.39 11.21
N LEU A 71 -6.24 -21.40 10.25
CA LEU A 71 -5.58 -22.57 9.66
C LEU A 71 -6.51 -23.64 9.04
N ARG A 72 -7.81 -23.38 8.88
CA ARG A 72 -8.77 -24.36 8.34
C ARG A 72 -8.50 -24.74 6.88
N TYR A 73 -7.83 -23.87 6.14
CA TYR A 73 -7.54 -24.06 4.72
C TYR A 73 -6.26 -24.88 4.44
N PHE A 74 -5.42 -25.15 5.46
CA PHE A 74 -4.19 -25.91 5.29
C PHE A 74 -4.48 -27.41 5.15
N GLN A 75 -4.92 -27.79 3.95
CA GLN A 75 -5.16 -29.18 3.55
C GLN A 75 -4.24 -29.54 2.38
N PHE A 76 -3.73 -30.77 2.35
CA PHE A 76 -2.86 -31.26 1.27
C PHE A 76 -3.51 -31.14 -0.13
N LYS A 77 -4.84 -31.28 -0.21
CA LYS A 77 -5.61 -31.12 -1.45
C LYS A 77 -5.50 -29.71 -2.06
N GLN A 78 -5.18 -28.70 -1.25
CA GLN A 78 -5.09 -27.31 -1.67
C GLN A 78 -3.68 -26.90 -2.10
N LEU A 79 -2.69 -27.80 -2.03
CA LEU A 79 -1.30 -27.52 -2.39
C LEU A 79 -1.14 -26.87 -3.78
N PRO A 80 -1.86 -27.30 -4.84
CA PRO A 80 -1.78 -26.63 -6.14
C PRO A 80 -2.20 -25.15 -6.09
N ASN A 81 -3.18 -24.79 -5.27
CA ASN A 81 -3.62 -23.40 -5.11
C ASN A 81 -2.55 -22.56 -4.39
N PHE A 82 -1.88 -23.11 -3.38
CA PHE A 82 -0.75 -22.45 -2.72
C PHE A 82 0.41 -22.19 -3.69
N LEU A 83 0.71 -23.12 -4.60
CA LEU A 83 1.74 -22.92 -5.62
C LEU A 83 1.38 -21.77 -6.56
N LEU A 84 0.11 -21.66 -6.95
CA LEU A 84 -0.35 -20.60 -7.85
C LEU A 84 -0.29 -19.20 -7.20
N ALA A 85 -0.49 -19.12 -5.89
CA ALA A 85 -0.39 -17.88 -5.12
C ALA A 85 1.01 -17.55 -4.58
N SER A 86 1.93 -18.52 -4.63
CA SER A 86 3.31 -18.39 -4.14
C SER A 86 4.00 -17.09 -4.60
N PRO A 87 3.86 -16.63 -5.85
CA PRO A 87 4.57 -15.43 -6.30
C PRO A 87 4.12 -14.14 -5.61
N ILE A 88 2.81 -13.95 -5.38
CA ILE A 88 2.30 -12.77 -4.67
C ILE A 88 2.68 -12.83 -3.18
N LEU A 89 2.56 -14.01 -2.56
CA LEU A 89 2.92 -14.22 -1.16
C LEU A 89 4.43 -14.04 -0.92
N SER A 90 5.25 -14.58 -1.80
CA SER A 90 6.71 -14.43 -1.74
C SER A 90 7.13 -12.99 -1.99
N LEU A 91 6.52 -12.29 -2.94
CA LEU A 91 6.83 -10.88 -3.20
C LEU A 91 6.44 -10.00 -2.00
N ALA A 92 5.30 -10.28 -1.35
CA ALA A 92 4.89 -9.62 -0.11
C ALA A 92 5.89 -9.88 1.02
N LEU A 93 6.28 -11.15 1.23
CA LEU A 93 7.23 -11.51 2.28
C LEU A 93 8.61 -10.89 2.02
N CYS A 94 9.11 -10.95 0.79
CA CYS A 94 10.37 -10.33 0.39
C CYS A 94 10.34 -8.81 0.57
N SER A 95 9.23 -8.17 0.21
CA SER A 95 8.98 -6.74 0.42
C SER A 95 9.13 -6.33 1.89
N ILE A 96 8.52 -7.11 2.81
CA ILE A 96 8.58 -6.88 4.26
C ILE A 96 9.98 -7.17 4.80
N VAL A 97 10.56 -8.32 4.46
CA VAL A 97 11.87 -8.75 4.96
C VAL A 97 12.97 -7.84 4.48
N ASN A 98 12.94 -7.40 3.21
CA ASN A 98 13.93 -6.48 2.68
C ASN A 98 13.89 -5.13 3.41
N TYR A 99 12.69 -4.59 3.64
CA TYR A 99 12.54 -3.35 4.39
C TYR A 99 13.03 -3.50 5.85
N ALA A 100 12.63 -4.58 6.52
CA ALA A 100 13.03 -4.85 7.90
C ALA A 100 14.54 -5.08 8.07
N LYS A 101 15.21 -5.68 7.06
CA LYS A 101 16.67 -5.89 7.06
C LYS A 101 17.45 -4.62 6.76
N SER A 102 16.99 -3.80 5.82
CA SER A 102 17.69 -2.58 5.43
C SER A 102 17.61 -1.49 6.50
N GLU A 103 16.48 -1.39 7.20
CA GLU A 103 16.20 -0.31 8.16
C GLU A 103 15.57 -0.85 9.47
N PRO A 104 16.29 -1.71 10.23
CA PRO A 104 15.73 -2.40 11.39
C PRO A 104 15.32 -1.44 12.51
N GLU A 105 16.12 -0.40 12.78
CA GLU A 105 15.82 0.57 13.83
C GLU A 105 14.53 1.36 13.54
N LYS A 106 14.30 1.73 12.27
CA LYS A 106 13.08 2.44 11.85
C LYS A 106 11.86 1.52 11.88
N PHE A 107 12.04 0.26 11.47
CA PHE A 107 10.98 -0.75 11.48
C PHE A 107 10.51 -1.07 12.91
N PHE A 108 11.44 -1.36 13.83
CA PHE A 108 11.09 -1.67 15.23
C PHE A 108 10.63 -0.44 16.00
N SER A 109 11.15 0.75 15.69
CA SER A 109 10.63 1.99 16.29
C SER A 109 9.34 2.49 15.65
N LEU A 110 8.73 1.76 14.70
CA LEU A 110 7.52 2.16 13.97
C LEU A 110 7.63 3.57 13.33
N GLY A 111 8.85 4.03 13.06
CA GLY A 111 9.14 5.37 12.54
C GLY A 111 9.27 6.46 13.61
N PHE A 112 9.08 6.17 14.90
CA PHE A 112 9.22 7.16 15.97
C PHE A 112 10.66 7.67 16.12
N CYS A 113 11.66 6.81 15.86
CA CYS A 113 13.08 7.17 15.91
C CYS A 113 13.64 7.67 14.57
N ALA A 114 12.78 8.04 13.61
CA ALA A 114 13.24 8.55 12.31
C ALA A 114 14.06 9.84 12.46
N SER A 115 15.20 9.90 11.77
CA SER A 115 16.11 11.06 11.77
C SER A 115 15.43 12.31 11.23
N THR A 116 15.85 13.49 11.68
CA THR A 116 15.29 14.80 11.28
C THR A 116 15.32 15.00 9.76
N LYS A 117 16.30 14.42 9.08
CA LYS A 117 16.40 14.41 7.61
C LYS A 117 15.20 13.68 6.97
N ASP A 118 14.85 12.50 7.48
CA ASP A 118 13.75 11.67 6.98
C ASP A 118 12.37 12.33 7.21
N LYS A 119 12.21 13.03 8.35
CA LYS A 119 10.99 13.80 8.67
C LYS A 119 10.77 14.97 7.71
N ASN A 120 11.84 15.66 7.31
CA ASN A 120 11.77 16.75 6.33
C ASN A 120 11.40 16.23 4.93
N HIS A 121 11.91 15.05 4.53
CA HIS A 121 11.53 14.41 3.27
C HIS A 121 10.06 13.95 3.25
N ALA A 122 9.53 13.46 4.38
CA ALA A 122 8.11 13.15 4.50
C ALA A 122 7.24 14.41 4.41
N ALA A 123 7.64 15.50 5.09
CA ALA A 123 6.91 16.76 5.07
C ALA A 123 6.78 17.37 3.67
N VAL A 124 7.80 17.25 2.82
CA VAL A 124 7.78 17.71 1.41
C VAL A 124 6.72 16.97 0.57
N LEU A 125 6.48 15.68 0.82
CA LEU A 125 5.46 14.90 0.10
C LEU A 125 4.02 15.23 0.53
N PHE A 126 3.82 15.80 1.73
CA PHE A 126 2.51 16.24 2.23
C PHE A 126 2.18 17.68 1.86
N ILE A 127 3.07 18.41 1.18
CA ILE A 127 2.76 19.73 0.65
C ILE A 127 1.80 19.53 -0.53
N PRO A 128 0.58 20.10 -0.50
CA PRO A 128 -0.33 20.07 -1.64
C PRO A 128 0.42 20.62 -2.87
N GLU A 129 0.36 19.95 -4.02
CA GLU A 129 1.05 20.37 -5.27
C GLU A 129 0.88 21.87 -5.58
N ALA A 130 -0.23 22.47 -5.14
CA ALA A 130 -0.51 23.91 -5.22
C ALA A 130 0.55 24.79 -4.52
N SER A 131 1.09 24.38 -3.37
CA SER A 131 2.12 25.12 -2.62
C SER A 131 3.52 24.91 -3.20
N LEU A 132 3.81 23.75 -3.79
CA LEU A 132 5.08 23.51 -4.48
C LEU A 132 5.21 24.40 -5.73
N ARG A 133 4.11 24.54 -6.50
CA ARG A 133 4.05 25.47 -7.64
C ARG A 133 4.28 26.92 -7.20
N ALA A 134 3.68 27.33 -6.08
CA ALA A 134 3.85 28.69 -5.55
C ALA A 134 5.31 28.98 -5.14
N ASN A 135 5.99 28.02 -4.47
CA ASN A 135 7.37 28.20 -4.04
C ASN A 135 8.37 28.21 -5.21
N ILE A 136 8.15 27.40 -6.25
CA ILE A 136 8.96 27.43 -7.49
C ILE A 136 8.81 28.77 -8.22
N THR A 137 7.60 29.35 -8.21
CA THR A 137 7.35 30.65 -8.87
C THR A 137 8.04 31.81 -8.13
N ILE A 138 8.20 31.70 -6.81
CA ILE A 138 8.88 32.72 -5.97
C ILE A 138 10.40 32.67 -6.18
N ASP A 139 10.98 31.48 -6.32
CA ASP A 139 12.42 31.31 -6.53
C ASP A 139 12.88 31.82 -7.92
N ILE A 140 12.10 31.53 -8.97
CA ILE A 140 12.35 32.04 -10.33
C ILE A 140 12.27 33.58 -10.39
N LYS A 141 11.33 34.18 -9.64
CA LYS A 141 11.11 35.64 -9.63
C LYS A 141 12.16 36.40 -8.80
N THR A 142 12.84 35.71 -7.89
CA THR A 142 13.96 36.25 -7.11
C THR A 142 15.26 36.16 -7.90
N SER A 143 15.45 35.08 -8.68
CA SER A 143 16.58 34.89 -9.59
C SER A 143 16.57 35.88 -10.76
N SER A 144 15.40 36.18 -11.36
CA SER A 144 15.31 37.14 -12.47
C SER A 144 15.61 38.59 -12.07
N LYS A 145 15.34 39.00 -10.82
CA LYS A 145 15.65 40.35 -10.33
C LYS A 145 17.15 40.61 -10.09
N ILE A 146 17.96 39.55 -9.95
CA ILE A 146 19.41 39.69 -9.75
C ILE A 146 20.13 39.78 -11.10
N GLN A 147 19.59 39.17 -12.16
CA GLN A 147 20.25 39.09 -13.47
C GLN A 147 20.17 40.37 -14.32
N ASP A 148 19.24 41.29 -14.05
CA ASP A 148 19.04 42.51 -14.87
C ASP A 148 20.14 43.59 -14.72
N LYS A 149 21.16 43.39 -13.87
CA LYS A 149 22.19 44.42 -13.60
C LYS A 149 23.56 44.23 -14.27
N ILE A 150 23.78 43.20 -15.09
CA ILE A 150 25.08 43.01 -15.76
C ILE A 150 24.88 42.70 -17.25
N ASN A 151 24.82 43.76 -18.05
CA ASN A 151 24.89 43.71 -19.51
C ASN A 151 26.19 44.36 -19.97
N LEU A 152 27.00 43.69 -20.82
CA LEU A 152 27.82 44.28 -21.90
C LEU A 152 28.54 43.20 -22.76
N ARG A 153 27.91 42.89 -23.91
CA ARG A 153 28.43 42.57 -25.29
C ARG A 153 29.55 41.51 -25.56
N PRO A 154 29.64 40.98 -26.82
CA PRO A 154 29.77 39.54 -27.09
C PRO A 154 31.08 39.11 -27.79
N LYS A 155 31.47 37.84 -27.66
CA LYS A 155 32.38 37.16 -28.59
C LYS A 155 32.15 35.63 -28.59
N LYS A 156 31.97 35.06 -29.78
CA LYS A 156 31.92 33.62 -30.07
C LYS A 156 33.34 33.16 -30.41
N PRO A 157 33.81 32.01 -29.88
CA PRO A 157 34.16 30.91 -30.78
C PRO A 157 33.74 29.53 -30.23
N ARG A 158 33.96 28.50 -31.05
CA ARG A 158 33.31 27.18 -31.08
C ARG A 158 34.27 26.11 -30.53
N MET A 159 33.88 25.32 -29.52
CA MET A 159 34.31 23.91 -29.35
C MET A 159 33.49 23.21 -28.25
N LYS A 160 33.51 21.87 -28.31
CA LYS A 160 32.69 20.83 -27.66
C LYS A 160 32.44 20.96 -26.15
N GLU A 161 31.37 20.26 -25.72
CA GLU A 161 31.21 19.54 -24.44
C GLU A 161 30.19 20.12 -23.43
N ASP A 162 29.44 19.16 -22.86
CA ASP A 162 28.48 19.14 -21.75
C ASP A 162 27.11 19.84 -21.84
N SER A 163 26.09 18.97 -21.97
CA SER A 163 24.71 19.23 -21.56
C SER A 163 24.62 19.29 -20.03
N PRO A 164 23.73 20.14 -19.46
CA PRO A 164 23.75 20.46 -18.04
C PRO A 164 23.21 19.29 -17.19
N ALA A 165 24.12 18.60 -16.54
CA ALA A 165 23.89 17.55 -15.54
C ALA A 165 23.41 18.07 -14.16
N LEU A 166 22.62 19.15 -14.10
CA LEU A 166 22.35 19.88 -12.85
C LEU A 166 20.88 19.89 -12.38
N LEU A 167 20.05 18.97 -12.90
CA LEU A 167 18.68 18.74 -12.39
C LEU A 167 18.38 17.25 -12.11
N SER A 168 19.41 16.39 -12.06
CA SER A 168 19.26 14.94 -11.92
C SER A 168 19.63 14.38 -10.55
N GLU A 169 19.97 15.20 -9.55
CA GLU A 169 20.50 14.68 -8.27
C GLU A 169 19.50 14.67 -7.10
N SER A 170 18.34 15.33 -7.21
CA SER A 170 17.38 15.41 -6.10
C SER A 170 16.29 14.32 -6.11
N SER A 171 16.07 13.65 -7.25
CA SER A 171 14.99 12.65 -7.41
C SER A 171 15.42 11.21 -7.09
N ASP A 172 16.72 10.90 -7.01
CA ASP A 172 17.21 9.52 -6.92
C ASP A 172 17.24 8.93 -5.50
N LYS A 173 16.89 9.70 -4.46
CA LYS A 173 16.84 9.22 -3.06
C LYS A 173 15.44 9.07 -2.47
N ILE A 174 14.37 9.24 -3.25
CA ILE A 174 13.02 8.80 -2.83
C ILE A 174 12.93 7.30 -3.17
N GLY A 175 13.66 6.49 -2.41
CA GLY A 175 13.68 5.05 -2.56
C GLY A 175 12.53 4.39 -1.79
N TYR A 176 12.24 3.13 -2.15
CA TYR A 176 11.34 2.23 -1.42
C TYR A 176 11.66 2.12 0.09
N LEU A 177 12.90 2.46 0.49
CA LEU A 177 13.38 2.47 1.87
C LEU A 177 13.03 3.75 2.66
N SER A 178 12.27 4.68 2.08
CA SER A 178 11.84 5.89 2.80
C SER A 178 10.97 5.53 4.02
N VAL A 179 11.05 6.35 5.08
CA VAL A 179 10.16 6.28 6.26
C VAL A 179 8.68 6.42 5.87
N PHE A 180 8.39 7.08 4.76
CA PHE A 180 7.03 7.20 4.23
C PHE A 180 6.41 5.84 3.85
N VAL A 181 7.22 4.89 3.39
CA VAL A 181 6.74 3.58 2.92
C VAL A 181 6.43 2.66 4.12
N LEU A 182 7.03 2.93 5.28
CA LEU A 182 6.87 2.13 6.51
C LEU A 182 5.41 1.83 6.90
N PRO A 183 4.49 2.80 7.05
CA PRO A 183 3.10 2.49 7.39
C PRO A 183 2.43 1.56 6.37
N PHE A 184 2.79 1.67 5.09
CA PHE A 184 2.27 0.78 4.07
C PHE A 184 2.89 -0.62 4.13
N ILE A 185 4.15 -0.77 4.51
CA ILE A 185 4.79 -2.08 4.77
C ILE A 185 4.18 -2.76 5.99
N LEU A 186 3.97 -2.01 7.08
CA LEU A 186 3.30 -2.53 8.27
C LEU A 186 1.87 -2.99 7.95
N HIS A 187 1.14 -2.17 7.18
CA HIS A 187 -0.17 -2.55 6.68
C HIS A 187 -0.12 -3.82 5.82
N LEU A 188 0.80 -3.89 4.85
CA LEU A 188 1.02 -5.08 4.03
C LEU A 188 1.34 -6.31 4.88
N GLY A 189 2.17 -6.17 5.93
CA GLY A 189 2.47 -7.26 6.87
C GLY A 189 1.23 -7.76 7.62
N PHE A 190 0.40 -6.84 8.10
CA PHE A 190 -0.88 -7.21 8.72
C PHE A 190 -1.82 -7.92 7.73
N LEU A 191 -1.93 -7.41 6.50
CA LEU A 191 -2.73 -8.05 5.46
C LEU A 191 -2.19 -9.43 5.10
N ALA A 192 -0.88 -9.58 4.95
CA ALA A 192 -0.22 -10.84 4.60
C ALA A 192 -0.38 -11.88 5.71
N ALA A 193 -0.24 -11.49 6.98
CA ALA A 193 -0.48 -12.37 8.12
C ALA A 193 -1.95 -12.83 8.15
N THR A 194 -2.90 -11.90 8.01
CA THR A 194 -4.33 -12.24 7.98
C THR A 194 -4.67 -13.17 6.81
N ALA A 195 -4.12 -12.88 5.63
CA ALA A 195 -4.33 -13.65 4.43
C ALA A 195 -3.76 -15.07 4.56
N PHE A 196 -2.59 -15.22 5.18
CA PHE A 196 -1.95 -16.51 5.41
C PHE A 196 -2.69 -17.37 6.45
N PHE A 197 -3.11 -16.79 7.58
CA PHE A 197 -3.68 -17.56 8.68
C PHE A 197 -5.18 -17.86 8.54
N VAL A 198 -5.94 -16.98 7.89
CA VAL A 198 -7.41 -17.00 7.96
C VAL A 198 -8.06 -17.11 6.58
N MET A 199 -7.44 -16.57 5.53
CA MET A 199 -8.08 -16.49 4.22
C MET A 199 -7.77 -17.70 3.32
N HIS A 200 -8.72 -18.01 2.45
CA HIS A 200 -8.47 -18.92 1.34
C HIS A 200 -7.50 -18.27 0.36
N VAL A 201 -6.59 -19.07 -0.19
CA VAL A 201 -5.53 -18.59 -1.09
C VAL A 201 -6.10 -17.83 -2.30
N GLN A 202 -7.25 -18.27 -2.81
CA GLN A 202 -7.96 -17.64 -3.93
C GLN A 202 -8.42 -16.21 -3.65
N VAL A 203 -8.74 -15.91 -2.40
CA VAL A 203 -9.14 -14.57 -1.94
C VAL A 203 -7.92 -13.77 -1.51
N ALA A 204 -6.95 -14.45 -0.88
CA ALA A 204 -5.70 -13.86 -0.39
C ALA A 204 -4.90 -13.15 -1.49
N THR A 205 -4.77 -13.74 -2.68
CA THR A 205 -4.00 -13.14 -3.79
C THR A 205 -4.60 -11.82 -4.26
N ARG A 206 -5.93 -11.77 -4.44
CA ARG A 206 -6.67 -10.56 -4.83
C ARG A 206 -6.65 -9.48 -3.75
N PHE A 207 -6.77 -9.93 -2.50
CA PHE A 207 -6.72 -9.05 -1.35
C PHE A 207 -5.34 -8.40 -1.20
N LEU A 208 -4.27 -9.19 -1.36
CA LEU A 208 -2.90 -8.69 -1.30
C LEU A 208 -2.54 -7.83 -2.50
N SER A 209 -2.94 -8.21 -3.72
CA SER A 209 -2.67 -7.41 -4.93
C SER A 209 -3.31 -6.02 -4.92
N SER A 210 -4.30 -5.78 -4.06
CA SER A 210 -4.88 -4.45 -3.87
C SER A 210 -3.92 -3.46 -3.16
N SER A 211 -2.77 -3.93 -2.66
CA SER A 211 -1.82 -3.11 -1.91
C SER A 211 -0.71 -2.50 -2.80
N PRO A 212 -0.55 -1.16 -2.83
CA PRO A 212 0.49 -0.47 -3.60
C PRO A 212 1.95 -0.92 -3.33
N PRO A 213 2.36 -1.25 -2.09
CA PRO A 213 3.76 -1.57 -1.81
C PRO A 213 4.31 -2.77 -2.56
N LEU A 214 3.46 -3.74 -2.94
CA LEU A 214 3.88 -4.86 -3.78
C LEU A 214 4.42 -4.38 -5.13
N TYR A 215 3.70 -3.46 -5.77
CA TYR A 215 4.09 -2.91 -7.07
C TYR A 215 5.30 -1.98 -6.95
N TRP A 216 5.38 -1.19 -5.88
CA TRP A 216 6.56 -0.35 -5.62
C TRP A 216 7.81 -1.19 -5.38
N PHE A 217 7.69 -2.30 -4.64
CA PHE A 217 8.79 -3.23 -4.43
C PHE A 217 9.19 -3.94 -5.73
N ALA A 218 8.21 -4.39 -6.52
CA ALA A 218 8.47 -4.99 -7.83
C ALA A 218 9.23 -4.01 -8.75
N ALA A 219 8.81 -2.74 -8.80
CA ALA A 219 9.51 -1.69 -9.55
C ALA A 219 10.92 -1.42 -9.02
N HIS A 220 11.11 -1.44 -7.70
CA HIS A 220 12.42 -1.30 -7.07
C HIS A 220 13.38 -2.43 -7.50
N ILE A 221 12.91 -3.69 -7.52
CA ILE A 221 13.69 -4.83 -8.02
C ILE A 221 14.04 -4.63 -9.49
N MET A 222 13.10 -4.20 -10.32
CA MET A 222 13.31 -3.99 -11.76
C MET A 222 14.31 -2.87 -12.07
N LYS A 223 14.39 -1.81 -11.24
CA LYS A 223 15.38 -0.72 -11.41
C LYS A 223 16.81 -1.16 -11.04
N SER A 224 16.96 -2.14 -10.16
CA SER A 224 18.30 -2.59 -9.72
C SER A 224 19.00 -3.42 -10.81
N LEU A 225 20.07 -2.86 -11.39
CA LEU A 225 20.86 -3.46 -12.48
C LEU A 225 21.42 -4.85 -12.14
N ASP A 226 21.69 -5.11 -10.85
CA ASP A 226 22.25 -6.37 -10.35
C ASP A 226 21.22 -7.53 -10.35
N ASN A 227 19.92 -7.21 -10.29
CA ASN A 227 18.84 -8.20 -10.19
C ASN A 227 18.00 -8.32 -11.47
N ARG A 228 18.58 -8.05 -12.64
CA ARG A 228 17.85 -8.07 -13.92
C ARG A 228 17.09 -9.39 -14.15
N ARG A 229 17.63 -10.52 -13.69
CA ARG A 229 16.96 -11.84 -13.72
C ARG A 229 15.65 -11.86 -12.94
N TRP A 230 15.62 -11.31 -11.73
CA TRP A 230 14.43 -11.22 -10.90
C TRP A 230 13.36 -10.30 -11.50
N GLY A 231 13.79 -9.20 -12.11
CA GLY A 231 12.88 -8.33 -12.88
C GLY A 231 12.21 -9.07 -14.04
N TYR A 232 12.98 -9.82 -14.84
CA TYR A 232 12.44 -10.66 -15.90
C TYR A 232 11.50 -11.75 -15.37
N LEU A 233 11.82 -12.39 -14.24
CA LEU A 233 10.94 -13.39 -13.61
C LEU A 233 9.59 -12.78 -13.19
N ILE A 234 9.60 -11.61 -12.54
CA ILE A 234 8.36 -10.92 -12.12
C ILE A 234 7.53 -10.52 -13.35
N TRP A 235 8.18 -10.01 -14.39
CA TRP A 235 7.50 -9.61 -15.62
C TRP A 235 6.90 -10.81 -16.36
N ALA A 236 7.69 -11.87 -16.56
CA ALA A 236 7.25 -13.10 -17.22
C ALA A 236 6.12 -13.80 -16.44
N TYR A 237 6.19 -13.79 -15.11
CA TYR A 237 5.11 -14.27 -14.27
C TYR A 237 3.84 -13.42 -14.46
N SER A 238 3.96 -12.09 -14.41
CA SER A 238 2.81 -11.19 -14.56
C SER A 238 2.14 -11.36 -15.92
N ALA A 239 2.93 -11.45 -17.00
CA ALA A 239 2.44 -11.71 -18.35
C ALA A 239 1.77 -13.10 -18.45
N SER A 240 2.41 -14.15 -17.93
CA SER A 240 1.83 -15.51 -17.97
C SER A 240 0.55 -15.62 -17.13
N TYR A 241 0.49 -14.97 -15.98
CA TYR A 241 -0.70 -14.91 -15.13
C TYR A 241 -1.88 -14.22 -15.82
N ILE A 242 -1.64 -13.09 -16.50
CA ILE A 242 -2.68 -12.38 -17.27
C ILE A 242 -3.18 -13.24 -18.43
N LEU A 243 -2.27 -13.87 -19.18
CA LEU A 243 -2.62 -14.74 -20.31
C LEU A 243 -3.41 -15.97 -19.84
N LEU A 244 -2.93 -16.64 -18.79
CA LEU A 244 -3.59 -17.81 -18.22
C LEU A 244 -4.96 -17.44 -17.65
N GLY A 245 -5.05 -16.32 -16.93
CA GLY A 245 -6.31 -15.81 -16.41
C GLY A 245 -7.32 -15.51 -17.50
N SER A 246 -6.88 -14.86 -18.59
CA SER A 246 -7.74 -14.57 -19.75
C SER A 246 -8.24 -15.85 -20.42
N LEU A 247 -7.38 -16.86 -20.55
CA LEU A 247 -7.73 -18.15 -21.15
C LEU A 247 -8.71 -18.93 -20.27
N LEU A 248 -8.44 -19.05 -18.97
CA LEU A 248 -9.32 -19.77 -18.04
C LEU A 248 -10.68 -19.09 -17.91
N PHE A 249 -10.69 -17.76 -17.81
CA PHE A 249 -11.93 -16.98 -17.72
C PHE A 249 -12.81 -17.16 -18.97
N SER A 250 -12.20 -17.12 -20.16
CA SER A 250 -12.91 -17.34 -21.43
C SER A 250 -13.49 -18.76 -21.55
N ASN A 251 -12.93 -19.72 -20.81
CA ASN A 251 -13.39 -21.11 -20.77
C ASN A 251 -14.25 -21.42 -19.53
N PHE A 252 -14.73 -20.39 -18.80
CA PHE A 252 -15.55 -20.53 -17.58
C PHE A 252 -14.89 -21.35 -16.43
N TYR A 253 -13.56 -21.45 -16.44
CA TYR A 253 -12.83 -22.07 -15.32
C TYR A 253 -12.57 -21.05 -14.20
N PRO A 254 -12.58 -21.48 -12.93
CA PRO A 254 -12.25 -20.62 -11.82
C PRO A 254 -10.76 -20.24 -11.87
N PHE A 255 -10.49 -18.93 -11.97
CA PHE A 255 -9.15 -18.36 -11.88
C PHE A 255 -9.06 -17.46 -10.65
N THR A 256 -7.98 -17.57 -9.89
CA THR A 256 -7.72 -16.75 -8.70
C THR A 256 -7.18 -15.41 -9.10
#